data_AF-A0A5C7VK68-F1
#
_entry.id   AF-A0A5C7VK68-F1
#
_cell.length_a   1.000
_cell.length_b   1.000
_cell.length_c   1.000
_cell.angle_alpha   90.00
_cell.angle_beta   90.00
_cell.angle_gamma   90.00
#
_symmetry.space_group_name_H-M   'P 1'
#
loop_
_entity.id
_entity.type
_entity.pdbx_description
1 polymer ?
#
loop_
_entity_poly.entity_id
_entity_poly.type
_entity_poly.pdbx_seq_one_letter_code
_entity_poly.pdbx_strand_id
1 'polypeptide(L)'
;MNNKQNTLDRLRTAVGKKQLIAIAVVLLLGGLGTVAILRMGETPAGGEEGHEHGHEEAKGHGDDEHHEKGEAAKGNKEGAAEEAHTEGAVTMTAEQIKAAGVSLETAGPATIRSALQLPGEIAFNDDRTAHVVPRVGGVVEAVPVSLGQQVTKGQVLAVISSSGVSDHRAELQSAQKRLQLARTTYEREKQLFEQRISPQQDVQQAEQAMREVLAPI
;
A
#
# COMPACT_ATOMS: atom_id res chain seq x y z
N MET A 1 50.07 7.88 -2.91
CA MET A 1 48.61 8.00 -2.72
C MET A 1 48.01 8.91 -3.79
N ASN A 2 47.63 8.39 -4.96
CA ASN A 2 47.00 9.18 -6.04
C ASN A 2 45.75 8.46 -6.57
N ASN A 3 44.56 8.76 -6.04
CA ASN A 3 43.31 8.25 -6.62
C ASN A 3 42.13 9.24 -6.52
N LYS A 4 42.36 10.51 -6.86
CA LYS A 4 41.27 11.49 -7.05
C LYS A 4 41.07 11.94 -8.51
N GLN A 5 42.04 11.68 -9.40
CA GLN A 5 41.93 12.11 -10.79
C GLN A 5 41.17 11.12 -11.68
N ASN A 6 40.97 9.87 -11.22
CA ASN A 6 40.41 8.78 -12.04
C ASN A 6 38.87 8.70 -12.09
N THR A 7 38.17 9.58 -11.36
CA THR A 7 36.70 9.57 -11.28
C THR A 7 36.06 10.54 -12.27
N LEU A 8 36.69 11.69 -12.54
CA LEU A 8 36.15 12.69 -13.46
C LEU A 8 36.34 12.31 -14.93
N ASP A 9 37.40 11.57 -15.27
CA ASP A 9 37.62 11.11 -16.64
C ASP A 9 36.66 9.98 -17.05
N ARG A 10 36.21 9.15 -16.11
CA ARG A 10 35.20 8.10 -16.37
C ARG A 10 33.82 8.65 -16.68
N LEU A 11 33.48 9.83 -16.17
CA LEU A 11 32.22 10.52 -16.48
C LEU A 11 32.21 11.10 -17.90
N ARG A 12 33.38 11.48 -18.43
CA ARG A 12 33.51 12.02 -19.80
C ARG A 12 33.49 10.94 -20.88
N THR A 13 33.87 9.71 -20.58
CA THR A 13 33.90 8.61 -21.56
C THR A 13 32.58 7.86 -21.70
N ALA A 14 31.63 8.04 -20.77
CA ALA A 14 30.37 7.28 -20.76
C ALA A 14 29.13 8.04 -21.24
N VAL A 15 29.22 9.35 -21.49
CA VAL A 15 28.03 10.18 -21.81
C VAL A 15 28.30 11.00 -23.07
N GLY A 16 27.65 10.62 -24.18
CA GLY A 16 27.76 11.35 -25.45
C GLY A 16 27.19 12.78 -25.34
N LYS A 17 27.76 13.74 -26.09
CA LYS A 17 27.45 15.19 -26.01
C LYS A 17 25.95 15.53 -26.04
N LYS A 18 25.11 14.71 -26.67
CA LYS A 18 23.65 14.87 -26.74
C LYS A 18 22.93 14.56 -25.42
N GLN A 19 23.48 13.65 -24.62
CA GLN A 19 22.93 13.23 -23.32
C GLN A 19 23.28 14.23 -22.21
N LEU A 20 24.46 14.86 -22.29
CA LEU A 20 24.87 15.94 -21.36
C LEU A 20 23.98 17.18 -21.47
N ILE A 21 23.58 17.54 -22.69
CA ILE A 21 22.65 18.65 -22.92
C ILE A 21 21.27 18.34 -22.33
N ALA A 22 20.78 17.10 -22.46
CA ALA A 22 19.49 16.69 -21.89
C ALA A 22 19.48 16.77 -20.35
N ILE A 23 20.55 16.34 -19.67
CA ILE A 23 20.66 16.42 -18.20
C ILE A 23 20.70 17.88 -17.74
N ALA A 24 21.43 18.76 -18.45
CA ALA A 24 21.48 20.18 -18.12
C ALA A 24 20.11 20.88 -18.27
N VAL A 25 19.31 20.51 -19.26
CA VAL A 25 17.96 21.07 -19.47
C VAL A 25 16.99 20.60 -18.38
N VAL A 26 17.06 19.33 -17.96
CA VAL A 26 16.21 18.79 -16.90
C VAL A 26 16.50 19.44 -15.54
N LEU A 27 17.78 19.72 -15.24
CA LEU A 27 18.15 20.41 -14.00
C LEU A 27 17.71 21.89 -13.99
N LEU A 28 17.75 22.57 -15.15
CA LEU A 28 17.24 23.94 -15.29
C LEU A 28 15.72 24.03 -15.15
N LEU A 29 14.98 23.07 -15.71
CA LEU A 29 13.52 23.01 -15.57
C LEU A 29 13.09 22.55 -14.17
N GLY A 30 13.83 21.64 -13.53
CA GLY A 30 13.58 21.20 -12.15
C GLY A 30 13.88 22.28 -11.09
N GLY A 31 14.86 23.16 -11.37
CA GLY A 31 15.18 24.29 -10.50
C GLY A 31 14.08 25.36 -10.44
N LEU A 32 13.33 25.55 -11.52
CA LEU A 32 12.24 26.54 -11.56
C LEU A 32 10.96 26.07 -10.85
N GLY A 33 10.69 24.75 -10.81
CA GLY A 33 9.50 24.21 -10.13
C GLY A 33 9.57 24.25 -8.60
N THR A 34 10.76 24.19 -8.02
CA THR A 34 10.92 24.17 -6.54
C THR A 34 10.75 25.54 -5.89
N VAL A 35 11.01 26.63 -6.61
CA VAL A 35 10.84 28.00 -6.10
C VAL A 35 9.36 28.40 -6.01
N ALA A 36 8.47 27.80 -6.82
CA ALA A 36 7.05 28.13 -6.82
C ALA A 36 6.24 27.48 -5.67
N ILE A 37 6.75 26.40 -5.05
CA ILE A 37 6.04 25.66 -3.99
C ILE A 37 6.27 26.27 -2.59
N LEU A 38 7.24 27.17 -2.42
CA LEU A 38 7.51 27.84 -1.13
C LEU A 38 6.75 29.18 -0.94
N ARG A 39 5.78 29.51 -1.81
CA ARG A 39 5.11 30.82 -1.85
C ARG A 39 3.57 30.78 -1.96
N MET A 40 2.91 29.76 -1.40
CA MET A 40 1.44 29.72 -1.22
C MET A 40 1.14 28.69 -0.10
N GLY A 41 0.60 29.02 1.08
CA GLY A 41 -0.54 29.90 1.37
C GLY A 41 -1.80 29.03 1.46
N GLU A 42 -2.25 28.76 2.70
CA GLU A 42 -3.34 27.86 3.13
C GLU A 42 -4.60 27.74 2.24
N THR A 43 -5.22 26.55 2.24
CA THR A 43 -6.66 26.39 1.95
C THR A 43 -7.36 25.46 2.96
N PRO A 44 -8.63 25.73 3.32
CA PRO A 44 -9.34 25.08 4.42
C PRO A 44 -10.35 24.00 3.99
N ALA A 45 -10.95 23.38 5.01
CA ALA A 45 -11.85 22.22 5.04
C ALA A 45 -13.26 22.41 4.46
N GLY A 46 -13.90 21.28 4.16
CA GLY A 46 -15.35 21.02 4.08
C GLY A 46 -15.55 19.49 4.11
N GLY A 47 -16.61 18.86 4.61
CA GLY A 47 -17.87 19.25 5.27
C GLY A 47 -18.58 17.96 5.77
N GLU A 48 -19.47 18.11 6.76
CA GLU A 48 -20.73 17.40 7.17
C GLU A 48 -20.97 15.92 6.73
N GLU A 49 -21.60 14.99 7.49
CA GLU A 49 -22.88 15.03 8.23
C GLU A 49 -23.16 13.66 8.95
N GLY A 50 -24.01 13.64 10.01
CA GLY A 50 -24.98 12.57 10.32
C GLY A 50 -24.66 11.45 11.33
N HIS A 51 -25.23 11.49 12.55
CA HIS A 51 -26.42 10.68 12.96
C HIS A 51 -26.71 10.67 14.47
N GLU A 52 -28.00 10.84 14.74
CA GLU A 52 -28.79 10.73 15.96
C GLU A 52 -28.89 9.29 16.51
N HIS A 53 -29.04 9.12 17.83
CA HIS A 53 -30.02 8.22 18.48
C HIS A 53 -29.91 8.34 20.02
N GLY A 54 -31.03 8.62 20.69
CA GLY A 54 -31.15 8.69 22.14
C GLY A 54 -31.39 7.34 22.81
N HIS A 55 -31.33 7.33 24.15
CA HIS A 55 -32.19 6.52 25.02
C HIS A 55 -32.14 7.06 26.45
N GLU A 56 -33.31 7.03 27.09
CA GLU A 56 -33.67 7.55 28.41
C GLU A 56 -33.79 6.40 29.44
N GLU A 57 -33.87 6.79 30.72
CA GLU A 57 -34.37 6.08 31.92
C GLU A 57 -33.42 5.14 32.71
N ALA A 58 -33.18 5.47 34.01
CA ALA A 58 -33.83 4.80 35.16
C ALA A 58 -33.15 5.06 36.54
N LYS A 59 -33.91 5.73 37.45
CA LYS A 59 -34.18 5.49 38.90
C LYS A 59 -33.18 4.89 39.92
N GLY A 60 -33.20 5.52 41.12
CA GLY A 60 -33.17 4.90 42.48
C GLY A 60 -31.81 4.95 43.18
N HIS A 61 -31.60 5.30 44.45
CA HIS A 61 -32.35 5.35 45.73
C HIS A 61 -31.78 6.54 46.57
N GLY A 62 -32.41 7.15 47.58
CA GLY A 62 -33.30 6.67 48.64
C GLY A 62 -32.52 6.52 49.96
N ASP A 63 -33.06 7.06 51.06
CA ASP A 63 -32.71 6.90 52.49
C ASP A 63 -31.92 8.04 53.14
N ASP A 64 -32.16 8.45 54.38
CA ASP A 64 -33.33 8.43 55.28
C ASP A 64 -32.89 9.31 56.47
N GLU A 65 -33.80 10.02 57.12
CA GLU A 65 -33.48 10.85 58.28
C GLU A 65 -33.22 10.00 59.55
N HIS A 66 -32.30 10.42 60.41
CA HIS A 66 -32.41 10.13 61.84
C HIS A 66 -31.69 11.16 62.73
N HIS A 67 -32.46 11.71 63.68
CA HIS A 67 -32.03 12.58 64.77
C HIS A 67 -31.29 11.80 65.88
N GLU A 68 -30.39 12.48 66.61
CA GLU A 68 -30.48 12.49 68.08
C GLU A 68 -29.76 13.67 68.75
N LYS A 69 -30.30 14.07 69.91
CA LYS A 69 -29.91 15.21 70.76
C LYS A 69 -28.76 14.87 71.72
N GLY A 70 -27.99 15.89 72.11
CA GLY A 70 -27.17 15.89 73.33
C GLY A 70 -26.84 17.32 73.78
N GLU A 71 -27.24 17.68 75.00
CA GLU A 71 -27.10 19.02 75.59
C GLU A 71 -25.70 19.34 76.17
N ALA A 72 -25.40 20.64 76.14
CA ALA A 72 -24.68 21.47 77.13
C ALA A 72 -23.19 21.24 77.46
N ALA A 73 -22.35 22.23 77.12
CA ALA A 73 -21.52 22.95 78.11
C ALA A 73 -20.87 24.24 77.54
N LYS A 74 -20.84 25.27 78.39
CA LYS A 74 -20.26 26.61 78.26
C LYS A 74 -18.86 26.68 77.64
N GLY A 75 -18.57 27.78 76.93
CA GLY A 75 -17.21 28.32 76.95
C GLY A 75 -16.83 29.32 75.85
N ASN A 76 -17.12 30.60 76.10
CA ASN A 76 -16.39 31.77 75.62
C ASN A 76 -16.46 32.20 74.13
N LYS A 77 -16.91 33.44 73.95
CA LYS A 77 -16.72 34.25 72.73
C LYS A 77 -15.25 34.67 72.66
N GLU A 78 -14.70 34.72 71.45
CA GLU A 78 -14.20 35.94 70.78
C GLU A 78 -13.32 35.59 69.58
N GLY A 79 -13.53 36.32 68.47
CA GLY A 79 -12.60 36.36 67.34
C GLY A 79 -13.10 35.73 66.05
N ALA A 80 -14.15 36.30 65.47
CA ALA A 80 -14.54 36.07 64.08
C ALA A 80 -13.40 36.51 63.14
N ALA A 81 -12.80 35.55 62.44
CA ALA A 81 -12.25 35.77 61.12
C ALA A 81 -13.19 35.05 60.14
N GLU A 82 -13.76 35.82 59.24
CA GLU A 82 -14.71 35.41 58.22
C GLU A 82 -13.99 34.48 57.23
N GLU A 83 -14.12 33.16 57.42
CA GLU A 83 -13.60 32.19 56.45
C GLU A 83 -14.48 32.20 55.21
N ALA A 84 -14.02 32.89 54.17
CA ALA A 84 -14.47 32.65 52.81
C ALA A 84 -14.00 31.24 52.41
N HIS A 85 -14.79 30.23 52.76
CA HIS A 85 -14.60 28.87 52.26
C HIS A 85 -14.84 28.88 50.76
N THR A 86 -13.76 29.00 50.00
CA THR A 86 -13.77 28.63 48.59
C THR A 86 -13.66 27.11 48.54
N GLU A 87 -14.68 26.47 47.98
CA GLU A 87 -14.71 25.01 47.87
C GLU A 87 -13.44 24.51 47.17
N GLY A 88 -12.70 23.61 47.83
CA GLY A 88 -11.43 23.06 47.33
C GLY A 88 -10.15 23.71 47.86
N ALA A 89 -10.22 24.76 48.69
CA ALA A 89 -9.04 25.34 49.34
C ALA A 89 -8.85 24.80 50.77
N VAL A 90 -7.60 24.45 51.12
CA VAL A 90 -7.20 24.09 52.49
C VAL A 90 -6.40 25.25 53.09
N THR A 91 -6.92 25.85 54.16
CA THR A 91 -6.23 26.91 54.92
C THR A 91 -5.29 26.26 55.95
N MET A 92 -4.03 26.72 55.99
CA MET A 92 -3.02 26.23 56.94
C MET A 92 -2.24 27.39 57.53
N THR A 93 -1.84 27.26 58.80
CA THR A 93 -0.97 28.22 59.47
C THR A 93 0.50 27.96 59.12
N ALA A 94 1.36 28.97 59.28
CA ALA A 94 2.79 28.86 58.97
C ALA A 94 3.51 27.77 59.80
N GLU A 95 3.05 27.53 61.04
CA GLU A 95 3.54 26.46 61.90
C GLU A 95 3.13 25.09 61.38
N GLN A 96 1.91 24.97 60.87
CA GLN A 96 1.40 23.74 60.25
C GLN A 96 2.12 23.44 58.93
N ILE A 97 2.37 24.46 58.08
CA ILE A 97 3.17 24.34 56.84
C ILE A 97 4.59 23.85 57.15
N LYS A 98 5.22 24.42 58.19
CA LYS A 98 6.57 24.06 58.61
C LYS A 98 6.64 22.67 59.24
N ALA A 99 5.68 22.31 60.09
CA ALA A 99 5.60 20.98 60.70
C ALA A 99 5.31 19.88 59.66
N ALA A 100 4.56 20.22 58.60
CA ALA A 100 4.25 19.32 57.48
C ALA A 100 5.36 19.26 56.41
N GLY A 101 6.41 20.10 56.51
CA GLY A 101 7.53 20.09 55.56
C GLY A 101 7.19 20.58 54.16
N VAL A 102 6.18 21.44 54.02
CA VAL A 102 5.71 21.93 52.72
C VAL A 102 6.65 23.04 52.20
N SER A 103 7.18 22.86 51.00
CA SER A 103 8.00 23.85 50.27
C SER A 103 7.24 24.42 49.07
N LEU A 104 7.41 25.71 48.80
CA LEU A 104 6.82 26.38 47.64
C LEU A 104 7.89 26.58 46.57
N GLU A 105 7.57 26.16 45.34
CA GLU A 105 8.35 26.47 44.14
C GLU A 105 7.45 27.12 43.08
N THR A 106 8.01 28.05 42.31
CA THR A 106 7.29 28.73 41.23
C THR A 106 7.31 27.88 39.96
N ALA A 107 6.14 27.46 39.48
CA ALA A 107 6.03 26.78 38.19
C ALA A 107 6.45 27.73 37.06
N GLY A 108 7.31 27.24 36.16
CA GLY A 108 7.82 28.01 35.02
C GLY A 108 7.67 27.24 33.70
N PRO A 109 7.84 27.92 32.56
CA PRO A 109 7.81 27.26 31.25
C PRO A 109 8.95 26.26 31.15
N ALA A 110 8.62 25.00 30.83
CA ALA A 110 9.60 23.96 30.57
C ALA A 110 9.22 23.23 29.28
N THR A 111 10.20 22.89 28.45
CA THR A 111 9.97 22.05 27.28
C THR A 111 9.98 20.59 27.70
N ILE A 112 8.80 19.99 27.81
CA ILE A 112 8.65 18.57 28.07
C ILE A 112 8.77 17.82 26.73
N ARG A 113 9.70 16.88 26.64
CA ARG A 113 9.80 15.96 25.51
C ARG A 113 9.04 14.69 25.86
N SER A 114 7.84 14.55 25.32
CA SER A 114 7.09 13.30 25.41
C SER A 114 7.51 12.37 24.28
N ALA A 115 7.92 11.15 24.62
CA ALA A 115 8.19 10.09 23.65
C ALA A 115 7.12 9.01 23.78
N LEU A 116 6.58 8.56 22.64
CA LEU A 116 5.66 7.44 22.57
C LEU A 116 6.40 6.26 21.94
N GLN A 117 6.51 5.16 22.70
CA GLN A 117 7.14 3.94 22.20
C GLN A 117 6.06 3.00 21.70
N LEU A 118 6.14 2.64 20.41
CA LEU A 118 5.20 1.74 19.76
C LEU A 118 5.95 0.48 19.31
N PRO A 119 5.35 -0.71 19.46
CA PRO A 119 5.88 -1.90 18.82
C PRO A 119 5.77 -1.76 17.30
N GLY A 120 6.77 -2.23 16.58
CA GLY A 120 6.78 -2.28 15.13
C GLY A 120 7.50 -3.53 14.64
N GLU A 121 7.15 -3.99 13.45
CA GLU A 121 7.78 -5.13 12.79
C GLU A 121 8.42 -4.72 11.46
N ILE A 122 9.45 -5.46 11.06
CA ILE A 122 10.08 -5.27 9.75
C ILE A 122 9.36 -6.19 8.77
N ALA A 123 8.55 -5.59 7.89
CA ALA A 123 7.88 -6.30 6.81
C ALA A 123 8.67 -6.18 5.49
N PHE A 124 8.46 -7.14 4.60
CA PHE A 124 8.91 -7.00 3.22
C PHE A 124 8.15 -5.85 2.54
N ASN A 125 8.82 -5.18 1.60
CA ASN A 125 8.12 -4.27 0.71
C ASN A 125 7.43 -5.12 -0.36
N ASP A 126 6.09 -5.13 -0.35
CA ASP A 126 5.28 -5.93 -1.28
C ASP A 126 5.49 -5.52 -2.75
N ASP A 127 5.81 -4.25 -3.04
CA ASP A 127 6.13 -3.81 -4.42
C ASP A 127 7.45 -4.42 -4.94
N ARG A 128 8.30 -4.91 -4.04
CA ARG A 128 9.61 -5.50 -4.35
C ARG A 128 9.66 -7.00 -4.06
N THR A 129 8.54 -7.61 -3.72
CA THR A 129 8.43 -9.03 -3.36
C THR A 129 7.44 -9.71 -4.29
N ALA A 130 7.90 -10.75 -5.01
CA ALA A 130 7.06 -11.49 -5.95
C ALA A 130 7.09 -12.98 -5.64
N HIS A 131 5.91 -13.57 -5.45
CA HIS A 131 5.73 -15.01 -5.40
C HIS A 131 5.55 -15.55 -6.82
N VAL A 132 6.55 -16.29 -7.32
CA VAL A 132 6.52 -16.84 -8.68
C VAL A 132 5.79 -18.19 -8.67
N VAL A 133 4.63 -18.24 -9.32
CA VAL A 133 3.84 -19.47 -9.49
C VAL A 133 3.79 -19.88 -10.97
N PRO A 134 3.81 -21.19 -11.27
CA PRO A 134 3.68 -21.65 -12.65
C PRO A 134 2.25 -21.40 -13.17
N ARG A 135 2.14 -21.06 -14.45
CA ARG A 135 0.85 -20.82 -15.12
C ARG A 135 0.05 -22.10 -15.39
N VAL A 136 0.75 -23.24 -15.42
CA VAL A 136 0.20 -24.56 -15.71
C VAL A 136 0.77 -25.56 -14.71
N GLY A 137 -0.02 -26.57 -14.35
CA GLY A 137 0.46 -27.69 -13.55
C GLY A 137 1.45 -28.56 -14.33
N GLY A 138 2.39 -29.18 -13.62
CA GLY A 138 3.39 -30.05 -14.22
C GLY A 138 4.41 -30.58 -13.20
N VAL A 139 5.34 -31.40 -13.68
CA VAL A 139 6.45 -31.95 -12.91
C VAL A 139 7.68 -31.04 -13.08
N VAL A 140 8.36 -30.71 -11.98
CA VAL A 140 9.60 -29.93 -12.02
C VAL A 140 10.74 -30.82 -12.52
N GLU A 141 11.34 -30.47 -13.65
CA GLU A 141 12.47 -31.21 -14.23
C GLU A 141 13.81 -30.69 -13.71
N ALA A 142 13.93 -29.38 -13.53
CA ALA A 142 15.18 -28.76 -13.08
C ALA A 142 14.92 -27.43 -12.35
N VAL A 143 15.78 -27.14 -11.37
CA VAL A 143 15.85 -25.85 -10.66
C VAL A 143 17.31 -25.40 -10.69
N PRO A 144 17.73 -24.60 -11.70
CA PRO A 144 19.12 -24.21 -11.88
C PRO A 144 19.60 -23.11 -10.92
N VAL A 145 18.72 -22.57 -10.06
CA VAL A 145 19.03 -21.50 -9.11
C VAL A 145 19.07 -22.01 -7.68
N SER A 146 19.96 -21.44 -6.87
CA SER A 146 20.11 -21.75 -5.45
C SER A 146 19.51 -20.68 -4.55
N LEU A 147 19.15 -21.05 -3.32
CA LEU A 147 18.67 -20.08 -2.32
C LEU A 147 19.74 -19.02 -2.03
N GLY A 148 19.33 -17.76 -1.96
CA GLY A 148 20.23 -16.62 -1.77
C GLY A 148 20.99 -16.19 -3.04
N GLN A 149 20.88 -16.92 -4.14
CA GLN A 149 21.47 -16.50 -5.41
C GLN A 149 20.75 -15.26 -5.96
N GLN A 150 21.53 -14.26 -6.38
CA GLN A 150 20.98 -13.08 -7.04
C GLN A 150 20.57 -13.43 -8.47
N VAL A 151 19.34 -13.09 -8.84
CA VAL A 151 18.76 -13.35 -10.16
C VAL A 151 18.34 -12.06 -10.86
N THR A 152 18.37 -12.06 -12.18
CA THR A 152 17.92 -10.90 -12.99
C THR A 152 16.59 -11.19 -13.69
N LYS A 153 15.87 -10.15 -14.10
CA LYS A 153 14.62 -10.28 -14.85
C LYS A 153 14.83 -11.14 -16.10
N GLY A 154 13.97 -12.14 -16.29
CA GLY A 154 14.02 -13.08 -17.43
C GLY A 154 14.95 -14.28 -17.23
N GLN A 155 15.65 -14.38 -16.11
CA GLN A 155 16.42 -15.57 -15.76
C GLN A 155 15.49 -16.75 -15.47
N VAL A 156 15.84 -17.93 -15.98
CA VAL A 156 15.10 -19.18 -15.73
C VAL A 156 15.29 -19.61 -14.28
N LEU A 157 14.19 -19.75 -13.55
CA LEU A 157 14.18 -20.22 -12.15
C LEU A 157 13.89 -21.72 -12.05
N ALA A 158 13.02 -22.24 -12.91
CA ALA A 158 12.67 -23.66 -12.95
C ALA A 158 12.23 -24.07 -14.36
N VAL A 159 12.45 -25.33 -14.70
CA VAL A 159 11.93 -25.99 -15.90
C VAL A 159 10.85 -26.97 -15.45
N ILE A 160 9.66 -26.86 -16.05
CA ILE A 160 8.48 -27.63 -15.67
C ILE A 160 7.95 -28.33 -16.93
N SER A 161 7.75 -29.63 -16.82
CA SER A 161 7.11 -30.46 -17.83
C SER A 161 5.62 -30.59 -17.55
N SER A 162 4.79 -30.17 -18.50
CA SER A 162 3.34 -30.15 -18.37
C SER A 162 2.68 -31.05 -19.41
N SER A 163 1.88 -32.01 -18.96
CA SER A 163 1.04 -32.83 -19.83
C SER A 163 -0.02 -31.98 -20.54
N GLY A 164 -0.70 -31.08 -19.82
CA GLY A 164 -1.74 -30.23 -20.41
C GLY A 164 -1.23 -29.33 -21.55
N VAL A 165 -0.03 -28.77 -21.43
CA VAL A 165 0.60 -28.03 -22.54
C VAL A 165 0.92 -28.94 -23.72
N SER A 166 1.32 -30.18 -23.45
CA SER A 166 1.61 -31.17 -24.50
C SER A 166 0.33 -31.57 -25.25
N ASP A 167 -0.78 -31.75 -24.54
CA ASP A 167 -2.09 -32.07 -25.13
C ASP A 167 -2.58 -30.93 -26.02
N HIS A 168 -2.55 -29.68 -25.53
CA HIS A 168 -2.91 -28.51 -26.34
C HIS A 168 -2.00 -28.33 -27.55
N ARG A 169 -0.71 -28.64 -27.44
CA ARG A 169 0.21 -28.61 -28.58
C ARG A 169 -0.16 -29.68 -29.61
N ALA A 170 -0.49 -30.88 -29.17
CA ALA A 170 -0.91 -31.96 -30.07
C ALA A 170 -2.23 -31.60 -30.79
N GLU A 171 -3.19 -31.03 -30.07
CA GLU A 171 -4.46 -30.54 -30.63
C GLU A 171 -4.23 -29.43 -31.67
N LEU A 172 -3.41 -28.43 -31.34
CA LEU A 172 -3.05 -27.36 -32.27
C LEU A 172 -2.35 -27.88 -33.52
N GLN A 173 -1.43 -28.85 -33.37
CA GLN A 173 -0.78 -29.49 -34.50
C GLN A 173 -1.78 -30.26 -35.38
N SER A 174 -2.72 -30.99 -34.78
CA SER A 174 -3.78 -31.69 -35.50
C SER A 174 -4.68 -30.71 -36.27
N ALA A 175 -5.11 -29.62 -35.62
CA ALA A 175 -5.92 -28.57 -36.24
C ALA A 175 -5.20 -27.90 -37.42
N GLN A 176 -3.91 -27.57 -37.26
CA GLN A 176 -3.08 -27.01 -38.33
C GLN A 176 -2.97 -27.96 -39.53
N LYS A 177 -2.85 -29.28 -39.29
CA LYS A 177 -2.79 -30.28 -40.37
C LYS A 177 -4.12 -30.40 -41.11
N ARG A 178 -5.24 -30.38 -40.40
CA ARG A 178 -6.59 -30.37 -41.00
C ARG A 178 -6.78 -29.11 -41.84
N LEU A 179 -6.37 -27.95 -41.34
CA LEU A 179 -6.48 -26.67 -42.07
C LEU A 179 -5.62 -26.69 -43.33
N GLN A 180 -4.38 -27.19 -43.23
CA GLN A 180 -3.48 -27.33 -44.37
C GLN A 180 -4.09 -28.23 -45.44
N LEU A 181 -4.63 -29.39 -45.06
CA LEU A 181 -5.31 -30.29 -45.99
C LEU A 181 -6.49 -29.59 -46.67
N ALA A 182 -7.42 -29.03 -45.90
CA ALA A 182 -8.63 -28.39 -46.43
C ALA A 182 -8.30 -27.23 -47.39
N ARG A 183 -7.28 -26.42 -47.05
CA ARG A 183 -6.78 -25.35 -47.91
C ARG A 183 -6.23 -25.90 -49.23
N THR A 184 -5.36 -26.91 -49.18
CA THR A 184 -4.81 -27.48 -50.42
C THR A 184 -5.86 -28.14 -51.29
N THR A 185 -6.90 -28.74 -50.69
CA THR A 185 -8.04 -29.29 -51.42
C THR A 185 -8.85 -28.19 -52.09
N TYR A 186 -9.18 -27.12 -51.38
CA TYR A 186 -9.88 -25.96 -51.95
C TYR A 186 -9.08 -25.30 -53.09
N GLU A 187 -7.77 -25.08 -52.89
CA GLU A 187 -6.90 -24.52 -53.92
C GLU A 187 -6.85 -25.41 -55.18
N ARG A 188 -6.79 -26.74 -55.00
CA ARG A 188 -6.82 -27.70 -56.12
C ARG A 188 -8.16 -27.67 -56.87
N GLU A 189 -9.28 -27.75 -56.17
CA GLU A 189 -10.59 -27.74 -56.83
C GLU A 189 -10.85 -26.42 -57.56
N LYS A 190 -10.42 -25.29 -56.97
CA LYS A 190 -10.50 -23.98 -57.62
C LYS A 190 -9.71 -23.96 -58.93
N GLN A 191 -8.47 -24.47 -58.94
CA GLN A 191 -7.65 -24.55 -60.15
C GLN A 191 -8.27 -25.45 -61.23
N LEU A 192 -8.84 -26.59 -60.84
CA LEU A 192 -9.49 -27.51 -61.78
C LEU A 192 -10.78 -26.91 -62.35
N PHE A 193 -11.55 -26.17 -61.55
CA PHE A 193 -12.72 -25.43 -62.02
C PHE A 193 -12.35 -24.31 -63.01
N GLU A 194 -11.28 -23.56 -62.73
CA GLU A 194 -10.74 -22.55 -63.67
C GLU A 194 -10.31 -23.18 -65.01
N GLN A 195 -9.82 -24.42 -64.97
CA GLN A 195 -9.48 -25.22 -66.15
C GLN A 195 -10.71 -25.91 -66.80
N ARG A 196 -11.92 -25.71 -66.27
CA ARG A 196 -13.19 -26.35 -66.68
C ARG A 196 -13.18 -27.87 -66.60
N ILE A 197 -12.41 -28.43 -65.67
CA ILE A 197 -12.31 -29.87 -65.41
C ILE A 197 -13.27 -30.29 -64.29
N SER A 198 -13.33 -29.53 -63.19
CA SER A 198 -14.23 -29.80 -62.05
C SER A 198 -15.52 -28.97 -62.13
N PRO A 199 -16.67 -29.47 -61.65
CA PRO A 199 -17.90 -28.70 -61.41
C PRO A 199 -17.75 -27.57 -60.38
N GLN A 200 -18.59 -26.53 -60.47
CA GLN A 200 -18.61 -25.44 -59.49
C GLN A 200 -19.01 -25.90 -58.07
N GLN A 201 -19.87 -26.92 -57.99
CA GLN A 201 -20.35 -27.48 -56.73
C GLN A 201 -19.20 -28.02 -55.87
N ASP A 202 -18.18 -28.63 -56.48
CA ASP A 202 -17.04 -29.22 -55.78
C ASP A 202 -16.16 -28.13 -55.13
N VAL A 203 -15.99 -27.00 -55.80
CA VAL A 203 -15.30 -25.83 -55.23
C VAL A 203 -16.06 -25.28 -54.02
N GLN A 204 -17.39 -25.17 -54.13
CA GLN A 204 -18.23 -24.68 -53.03
C GLN A 204 -18.20 -25.63 -51.82
N GLN A 205 -18.20 -26.93 -52.06
CA GLN A 205 -18.05 -27.95 -51.00
C GLN A 205 -16.67 -27.88 -50.35
N ALA A 206 -15.60 -27.77 -51.14
CA ALA A 206 -14.24 -27.63 -50.61
C ALA A 206 -14.06 -26.32 -49.83
N GLU A 207 -14.71 -25.23 -50.25
CA GLU A 207 -14.72 -23.95 -49.54
C GLU A 207 -15.43 -24.05 -48.19
N GLN A 208 -16.61 -24.70 -48.16
CA GLN A 208 -17.34 -24.95 -46.92
C GLN A 208 -16.51 -25.79 -45.95
N ALA A 209 -15.90 -26.87 -46.42
CA ALA A 209 -15.02 -27.72 -45.61
C ALA A 209 -13.80 -26.97 -45.07
N MET A 210 -13.20 -26.06 -45.86
CA MET A 210 -12.10 -25.21 -45.38
C MET A 210 -12.58 -24.21 -44.32
N ARG A 211 -13.74 -23.58 -44.52
CA ARG A 211 -14.32 -22.63 -43.55
C ARG A 211 -14.65 -23.30 -42.22
N GLU A 212 -15.18 -24.52 -42.25
CA GLU A 212 -15.47 -25.30 -41.04
C GLU A 212 -14.20 -25.52 -40.20
N VAL A 213 -13.07 -25.83 -40.85
CA VAL A 213 -11.78 -26.04 -40.16
C VAL A 213 -11.10 -24.73 -39.75
N LEU A 214 -11.38 -23.61 -40.43
CA LEU A 214 -10.85 -22.28 -40.12
C LEU A 214 -11.60 -21.57 -38.97
N ALA A 215 -12.82 -22.00 -38.68
CA ALA A 215 -13.61 -21.53 -37.54
C ALA A 215 -13.62 -22.52 -36.36
N PRO A 216 -12.48 -23.03 -35.85
CA PRO A 216 -12.50 -23.68 -34.57
C PRO A 216 -12.60 -22.59 -33.50
N ILE A 217 -13.73 -22.62 -32.78
CA ILE A 217 -14.17 -21.73 -31.70
C ILE A 217 -15.01 -20.54 -32.19
#